data_AF-K2QA08-F1
#
_entry.id   AF-K2QA08-F1
#
_cell.length_a   1.000
_cell.length_b   1.000
_cell.length_c   1.000
_cell.angle_alpha   90.00
_cell.angle_beta   90.00
_cell.angle_gamma   90.00
#
_symmetry.space_group_name_H-M   'P 1'
#
loop_
_entity.id
_entity.type
_entity.pdbx_description
1 polymer ?
#
loop_
_entity_poly.entity_id
_entity_poly.type
_entity_poly.pdbx_seq_one_letter_code
_entity_poly.pdbx_strand_id
1 'polypeptide(L)'
;MNKENARKIILNAVDTTKPTWSRWDVHWEDMDEIFLSRAYDQMGFDDWLFVDFLNKYNIYSIEKIGSILDGTKFEKKYNRELAGSLNSPFYQDMKKGTYKTEGKGFYKSVEEFNGGKGAAYFKLLWYMLVACNYIKVNYNASFSDYLQSQYTDYKEIKNISNDEFFKISTNEWEEFKKHKKPWNELYGVGPNVFDYIMGDIVELKFVKDSYKLDSANERFLEKTGIIKSSELNQANAVKVLSDLNLHYTLREINKGLYVYCSKLHCRGYCFCRDSQKCQDCNVNDICIKNF
;
A
#
# COMPACT_ATOMS: atom_id res chain seq x y z
N MET A 1 -10.44 2.42 28.83
CA MET A 1 -9.39 1.51 29.31
C MET A 1 -8.30 2.31 30.02
N ASN A 2 -7.61 1.75 31.04
CA ASN A 2 -6.47 2.44 31.65
C ASN A 2 -5.20 2.32 30.75
N LYS A 3 -4.26 3.27 30.88
CA LYS A 3 -3.08 3.35 30.01
C LYS A 3 -2.19 2.10 30.07
N GLU A 4 -2.07 1.49 31.25
CA GLU A 4 -1.20 0.33 31.45
C GLU A 4 -1.73 -0.94 30.77
N ASN A 5 -3.05 -1.18 30.85
CA ASN A 5 -3.69 -2.26 30.13
C ASN A 5 -3.59 -2.06 28.62
N ALA A 6 -3.77 -0.82 28.14
CA ALA A 6 -3.60 -0.50 26.72
C ALA A 6 -2.17 -0.80 26.25
N ARG A 7 -1.15 -0.40 27.02
CA ARG A 7 0.27 -0.73 26.74
C ARG A 7 0.48 -2.24 26.62
N LYS A 8 0.02 -3.02 27.61
CA LYS A 8 0.16 -4.49 27.61
C LYS A 8 -0.52 -5.15 26.41
N ILE A 9 -1.72 -4.69 26.06
CA ILE A 9 -2.47 -5.22 24.91
C ILE A 9 -1.74 -4.95 23.60
N ILE A 10 -1.27 -3.72 23.38
CA ILE A 10 -0.51 -3.36 22.17
C ILE A 10 0.80 -4.14 22.10
N LEU A 11 1.57 -4.18 23.19
CA LEU A 11 2.83 -4.92 23.24
C LEU A 11 2.63 -6.40 22.93
N ASN A 12 1.65 -7.06 23.55
CA ASN A 12 1.34 -8.45 23.25
C ASN A 12 1.03 -8.65 21.76
N ALA A 13 0.21 -7.77 21.16
CA ALA A 13 -0.13 -7.89 19.75
C ALA A 13 1.08 -7.74 18.84
N VAL A 14 1.91 -6.72 19.08
CA VAL A 14 3.10 -6.42 18.28
C VAL A 14 4.17 -7.51 18.45
N ASP A 15 4.45 -7.93 19.68
CA ASP A 15 5.46 -8.96 19.97
C ASP A 15 5.07 -10.33 19.40
N THR A 16 3.80 -10.74 19.58
CA THR A 16 3.29 -12.03 19.07
C THR A 16 3.40 -12.12 17.55
N THR A 17 3.21 -11.01 16.86
CA THR A 17 3.17 -10.98 15.39
C THR A 17 4.49 -10.58 14.74
N LYS A 18 5.50 -10.25 15.55
CA LYS A 18 6.84 -9.83 15.10
C LYS A 18 7.49 -10.76 14.10
N PRO A 19 7.44 -12.11 14.25
CA PRO A 19 8.02 -13.00 13.24
C PRO A 19 7.43 -12.84 11.83
N THR A 20 6.22 -12.28 11.72
CA THR A 20 5.56 -12.01 10.43
C THR A 20 5.82 -10.58 9.96
N TRP A 21 5.48 -9.56 10.77
CA TRP A 21 5.55 -8.18 10.27
C TRP A 21 6.96 -7.66 10.06
N SER A 22 7.96 -8.19 10.77
CA SER A 22 9.37 -7.80 10.58
C SER A 22 9.94 -8.21 9.22
N ARG A 23 9.22 -9.06 8.47
CA ARG A 23 9.61 -9.50 7.12
C ARG A 23 9.04 -8.60 6.02
N TRP A 24 8.30 -7.56 6.37
CA TRP A 24 7.67 -6.64 5.41
C TRP A 24 8.52 -5.42 5.11
N ASP A 25 9.63 -5.28 5.81
CA ASP A 25 10.63 -4.26 5.55
C ASP A 25 11.19 -4.47 4.14
N VAL A 26 11.26 -3.37 3.39
CA VAL A 26 11.72 -3.34 2.00
C VAL A 26 12.75 -2.24 1.82
N HIS A 27 13.59 -2.35 0.80
CA HIS A 27 14.68 -1.41 0.56
C HIS A 27 14.35 -0.41 -0.53
N TRP A 28 14.92 0.79 -0.42
CA TRP A 28 14.76 1.86 -1.41
C TRP A 28 15.21 1.44 -2.82
N GLU A 29 16.17 0.52 -2.95
CA GLU A 29 16.59 0.00 -4.25
C GLU A 29 15.48 -0.76 -4.99
N ASP A 30 14.50 -1.31 -4.25
CA ASP A 30 13.36 -2.05 -4.79
C ASP A 30 12.12 -1.16 -5.02
N MET A 31 12.29 0.18 -4.98
CA MET A 31 11.18 1.14 -4.96
C MET A 31 10.17 0.95 -6.10
N ASP A 32 10.64 0.60 -7.29
CA ASP A 32 9.80 0.41 -8.47
C ASP A 32 8.93 -0.84 -8.34
N GLU A 33 9.47 -1.92 -7.79
CA GLU A 33 8.74 -3.17 -7.50
C GLU A 33 7.72 -2.96 -6.38
N ILE A 34 8.10 -2.22 -5.34
CA ILE A 34 7.22 -1.84 -4.23
C ILE A 34 6.05 -1.00 -4.76
N PHE A 35 6.31 -0.02 -5.63
CA PHE A 35 5.26 0.76 -6.27
C PHE A 35 4.29 -0.15 -7.04
N LEU A 36 4.80 -1.04 -7.90
CA LEU A 36 3.97 -1.91 -8.74
C LEU A 36 3.20 -2.98 -7.96
N SER A 37 3.66 -3.38 -6.77
CA SER A 37 2.99 -4.42 -5.95
C SER A 37 2.00 -3.86 -4.93
N ARG A 38 2.03 -2.54 -4.67
CA ARG A 38 1.24 -1.90 -3.60
C ARG A 38 0.30 -0.80 -4.08
N ALA A 39 0.62 -0.13 -5.19
CA ALA A 39 -0.19 0.99 -5.69
C ALA A 39 -1.63 0.55 -6.04
N TYR A 40 -1.83 -0.70 -6.45
CA TYR A 40 -3.13 -1.20 -6.89
C TYR A 40 -3.70 -2.30 -6.00
N ASP A 41 -3.04 -2.61 -4.88
CA ASP A 41 -3.52 -3.53 -3.84
C ASP A 41 -4.67 -2.91 -3.02
N GLN A 42 -5.84 -2.80 -3.64
CA GLN A 42 -6.99 -2.11 -3.09
C GLN A 42 -8.31 -2.59 -3.71
N MET A 43 -9.42 -2.31 -3.02
CA MET A 43 -10.79 -2.63 -3.50
C MET A 43 -11.01 -4.11 -3.85
N GLY A 44 -10.30 -5.03 -3.16
CA GLY A 44 -10.40 -6.47 -3.39
C GLY A 44 -9.58 -6.98 -4.58
N PHE A 45 -8.73 -6.13 -5.17
CA PHE A 45 -7.69 -6.56 -6.09
C PHE A 45 -6.40 -6.83 -5.29
N ASP A 46 -6.03 -8.11 -5.19
CA ASP A 46 -4.79 -8.56 -4.56
C ASP A 46 -3.61 -8.38 -5.54
N ASP A 47 -3.17 -7.14 -5.73
CA ASP A 47 -2.14 -6.78 -6.71
C ASP A 47 -0.79 -7.46 -6.41
N TRP A 48 -0.49 -7.67 -5.13
CA TRP A 48 0.69 -8.43 -4.68
C TRP A 48 0.71 -9.89 -5.17
N LEU A 49 -0.44 -10.47 -5.56
CA LEU A 49 -0.51 -11.76 -6.25
C LEU A 49 -0.48 -11.60 -7.78
N PHE A 50 -0.98 -10.47 -8.29
CA PHE A 50 -1.02 -10.20 -9.72
C PHE A 50 0.38 -9.98 -10.29
N VAL A 51 1.30 -9.39 -9.53
CA VAL A 51 2.70 -9.18 -9.95
C VAL A 51 3.42 -10.48 -10.31
N ASP A 52 3.04 -11.63 -9.72
CA ASP A 52 3.59 -12.94 -10.09
C ASP A 52 3.29 -13.30 -11.54
N PHE A 53 2.10 -12.90 -12.03
CA PHE A 53 1.71 -13.11 -13.42
C PHE A 53 2.45 -12.14 -14.34
N LEU A 54 2.64 -10.88 -13.93
CA LEU A 54 3.47 -9.92 -14.66
C LEU A 54 4.92 -10.44 -14.80
N ASN A 55 5.46 -11.04 -13.73
CA ASN A 55 6.77 -11.68 -13.71
C ASN A 55 6.84 -12.89 -14.66
N LYS A 56 5.85 -13.78 -14.58
CA LYS A 56 5.74 -14.96 -15.47
C LYS A 56 5.81 -14.57 -16.95
N TYR A 57 5.27 -13.41 -17.32
CA TYR A 57 5.29 -12.91 -18.69
C TYR A 57 6.42 -11.91 -18.98
N ASN A 58 7.37 -11.76 -18.06
CA ASN A 58 8.53 -10.87 -18.19
C ASN A 58 8.16 -9.42 -18.47
N ILE A 59 7.08 -8.93 -17.84
CA ILE A 59 6.60 -7.54 -17.98
C ILE A 59 6.57 -6.78 -16.66
N TYR A 60 7.03 -7.36 -15.55
CA TYR A 60 7.04 -6.71 -14.24
C TYR A 60 8.12 -5.61 -14.14
N SER A 61 7.83 -4.45 -14.73
CA SER A 61 8.62 -3.22 -14.61
C SER A 61 7.77 -2.04 -15.09
N ILE A 62 8.02 -0.85 -14.56
CA ILE A 62 7.33 0.37 -14.98
C ILE A 62 7.55 0.62 -16.49
N GLU A 63 8.75 0.35 -16.99
CA GLU A 63 9.10 0.50 -18.40
C GLU A 63 8.22 -0.36 -19.32
N LYS A 64 8.15 -1.66 -19.05
CA LYS A 64 7.40 -2.62 -19.89
C LYS A 64 5.89 -2.45 -19.77
N ILE A 65 5.37 -2.18 -18.56
CA ILE A 65 3.95 -1.90 -18.39
C ILE A 65 3.58 -0.58 -19.08
N GLY A 66 4.42 0.45 -18.92
CA GLY A 66 4.22 1.76 -19.52
C GLY A 66 4.35 1.77 -21.05
N SER A 67 5.10 0.83 -21.66
CA SER A 67 5.25 0.73 -23.13
C SER A 67 4.04 0.17 -23.86
N ILE A 68 3.12 -0.48 -23.13
CA ILE A 68 1.84 -0.94 -23.68
C ILE A 68 1.03 0.22 -24.26
N LEU A 69 1.16 1.42 -23.69
CA LEU A 69 0.47 2.62 -24.17
C LEU A 69 1.33 3.47 -25.13
N ASP A 70 2.46 2.97 -25.63
CA ASP A 70 3.29 3.76 -26.56
C ASP A 70 2.63 4.01 -27.91
N GLY A 71 2.80 5.23 -28.42
CA GLY A 71 2.29 5.64 -29.73
C GLY A 71 0.76 5.73 -29.80
N THR A 72 0.08 5.68 -28.66
CA THR A 72 -1.38 5.67 -28.59
C THR A 72 -1.90 7.00 -28.07
N LYS A 73 -2.96 7.53 -28.70
CA LYS A 73 -3.71 8.68 -28.20
C LYS A 73 -4.84 8.19 -27.30
N PHE A 74 -4.53 7.64 -26.13
CA PHE A 74 -5.57 7.24 -25.18
C PHE A 74 -5.98 8.39 -24.26
N GLU A 75 -7.27 8.42 -23.93
CA GLU A 75 -7.76 9.24 -22.83
C GLU A 75 -7.28 8.66 -21.51
N LYS A 76 -6.75 9.50 -20.61
CA LYS A 76 -6.34 9.02 -19.26
C LYS A 76 -7.53 8.50 -18.44
N LYS A 77 -8.75 8.91 -18.78
CA LYS A 77 -9.97 8.53 -18.07
C LYS A 77 -10.37 7.08 -18.42
N TYR A 78 -10.64 6.28 -17.39
CA TYR A 78 -11.12 4.91 -17.56
C TYR A 78 -12.48 4.88 -18.27
N ASN A 79 -12.58 4.05 -19.30
CA ASN A 79 -13.83 3.73 -20.01
C ASN A 79 -14.10 2.22 -19.93
N ARG A 80 -15.25 1.87 -19.35
CA ARG A 80 -15.67 0.47 -19.14
C ARG A 80 -15.94 -0.27 -20.45
N GLU A 81 -16.48 0.37 -21.46
CA GLU A 81 -16.75 -0.28 -22.76
C GLU A 81 -15.43 -0.65 -23.45
N LEU A 82 -14.44 0.24 -23.34
CA LEU A 82 -13.12 0.07 -23.93
C LEU A 82 -12.26 -0.98 -23.20
N ALA A 83 -12.22 -0.95 -21.87
CA ALA A 83 -11.25 -1.70 -21.05
C ALA A 83 -11.88 -2.39 -19.82
N GLY A 84 -13.18 -2.66 -19.81
CA GLY A 84 -13.89 -3.21 -18.65
C GLY A 84 -14.04 -4.72 -18.59
N SER A 85 -13.46 -5.46 -19.53
CA SER A 85 -13.44 -6.92 -19.54
C SER A 85 -12.36 -7.45 -20.49
N LEU A 86 -12.00 -8.73 -20.37
CA LEU A 86 -11.14 -9.41 -21.35
C LEU A 86 -11.73 -9.39 -22.77
N ASN A 87 -13.06 -9.26 -22.91
CA ASN A 87 -13.75 -9.19 -24.21
C ASN A 87 -13.84 -7.76 -24.76
N SER A 88 -13.46 -6.74 -23.98
CA SER A 88 -13.50 -5.36 -24.42
C SER A 88 -12.43 -5.09 -25.49
N PRO A 89 -12.62 -4.09 -26.37
CA PRO A 89 -11.75 -3.84 -27.52
C PRO A 89 -10.26 -3.76 -27.15
N PHE A 90 -9.94 -3.05 -26.06
CA PHE A 90 -8.56 -2.86 -25.61
C PHE A 90 -7.83 -4.19 -25.33
N TYR A 91 -8.45 -5.11 -24.59
CA TYR A 91 -7.86 -6.41 -24.27
C TYR A 91 -7.84 -7.35 -25.48
N GLN A 92 -8.83 -7.26 -26.37
CA GLN A 92 -8.81 -8.03 -27.62
C GLN A 92 -7.67 -7.59 -28.55
N ASP A 93 -7.35 -6.29 -28.57
CA ASP A 93 -6.23 -5.76 -29.33
C ASP A 93 -4.88 -6.17 -28.71
N MET A 94 -4.77 -6.22 -27.38
CA MET A 94 -3.62 -6.84 -26.70
C MET A 94 -3.43 -8.30 -27.09
N LYS A 95 -4.52 -9.09 -27.08
CA LYS A 95 -4.49 -10.50 -27.46
C LYS A 95 -3.97 -10.69 -28.90
N LYS A 96 -4.41 -9.83 -29.83
CA LYS A 96 -3.98 -9.84 -31.24
C LYS A 96 -2.54 -9.35 -31.43
N GLY A 97 -2.00 -8.60 -30.47
CA GLY A 97 -0.62 -8.10 -30.51
C GLY A 97 -0.47 -6.66 -30.98
N THR A 98 -1.55 -5.87 -30.98
CA THR A 98 -1.50 -4.45 -31.32
C THR A 98 -0.50 -3.68 -30.46
N TYR A 99 -0.36 -4.07 -29.19
CA TYR A 99 0.57 -3.48 -28.22
C TYR A 99 1.80 -4.37 -27.98
N LYS A 100 2.30 -5.02 -29.04
CA LYS A 100 3.53 -5.82 -29.05
C LYS A 100 3.54 -6.95 -28.00
N THR A 101 4.73 -7.38 -27.60
CA THR A 101 4.99 -8.45 -26.64
C THR A 101 4.47 -8.14 -25.25
N GLU A 102 4.62 -6.89 -24.81
CA GLU A 102 4.23 -6.40 -23.50
C GLU A 102 2.70 -6.47 -23.35
N GLY A 103 1.96 -6.00 -24.36
CA GLY A 103 0.50 -6.10 -24.38
C GLY A 103 0.01 -7.55 -24.34
N LYS A 104 0.64 -8.46 -25.11
CA LYS A 104 0.31 -9.89 -25.05
C LYS A 104 0.58 -10.47 -23.67
N GLY A 105 1.71 -10.12 -23.04
CA GLY A 105 2.04 -10.54 -21.68
C GLY A 105 1.02 -10.03 -20.66
N PHE A 106 0.60 -8.78 -20.77
CA PHE A 106 -0.38 -8.17 -19.88
C PHE A 106 -1.74 -8.83 -20.03
N TYR A 107 -2.20 -9.05 -21.27
CA TYR A 107 -3.43 -9.80 -21.53
C TYR A 107 -3.42 -11.16 -20.85
N LYS A 108 -2.33 -11.94 -21.02
CA LYS A 108 -2.21 -13.26 -20.40
C LYS A 108 -2.19 -13.19 -18.87
N SER A 109 -1.53 -12.17 -18.31
CA SER A 109 -1.53 -11.94 -16.86
C SER A 109 -2.95 -11.73 -16.34
N VAL A 110 -3.73 -10.89 -17.03
CA VAL A 110 -5.14 -10.60 -16.68
C VAL A 110 -6.04 -11.82 -16.93
N GLU A 111 -5.76 -12.62 -17.96
CA GLU A 111 -6.49 -13.86 -18.28
C GLU A 111 -6.30 -14.92 -17.19
N GLU A 112 -5.06 -15.15 -16.75
CA GLU A 112 -4.72 -16.22 -15.81
C GLU A 112 -4.90 -15.86 -14.33
N PHE A 113 -4.95 -14.58 -13.97
CA PHE A 113 -5.19 -14.17 -12.59
C PHE A 113 -6.53 -14.74 -12.08
N ASN A 114 -6.52 -15.47 -10.97
CA ASN A 114 -7.72 -16.13 -10.43
C ASN A 114 -8.43 -15.33 -9.32
N GLY A 115 -8.07 -14.05 -9.13
CA GLY A 115 -8.72 -13.16 -8.18
C GLY A 115 -10.03 -12.53 -8.68
N GLY A 116 -10.60 -11.62 -7.88
CA GLY A 116 -11.88 -10.97 -8.18
C GLY A 116 -11.82 -10.00 -9.37
N LYS A 117 -12.29 -10.44 -10.56
CA LYS A 117 -12.32 -9.63 -11.79
C LYS A 117 -13.54 -8.70 -11.91
N GLY A 118 -13.76 -7.85 -10.90
CA GLY A 118 -14.86 -6.88 -10.88
C GLY A 118 -14.57 -5.59 -11.67
N ALA A 119 -15.52 -4.64 -11.67
CA ALA A 119 -15.31 -3.34 -12.30
C ALA A 119 -14.14 -2.54 -11.70
N ALA A 120 -13.90 -2.69 -10.39
CA ALA A 120 -12.78 -2.06 -9.70
C ALA A 120 -11.43 -2.64 -10.19
N TYR A 121 -11.34 -3.95 -10.37
CA TYR A 121 -10.15 -4.63 -10.90
C TYR A 121 -9.73 -4.07 -12.27
N PHE A 122 -10.63 -4.05 -13.25
CA PHE A 122 -10.31 -3.53 -14.59
C PHE A 122 -9.96 -2.04 -14.58
N LYS A 123 -10.57 -1.27 -13.69
CA LYS A 123 -10.25 0.14 -13.49
C LYS A 123 -8.84 0.32 -12.90
N LEU A 124 -8.43 -0.50 -11.94
CA LEU A 124 -7.10 -0.46 -11.33
C LEU A 124 -6.02 -0.88 -12.33
N LEU A 125 -6.25 -1.91 -13.14
CA LEU A 125 -5.36 -2.28 -14.24
C LEU A 125 -5.18 -1.13 -15.25
N TRP A 126 -6.26 -0.44 -15.60
CA TRP A 126 -6.17 0.74 -16.46
C TRP A 126 -5.31 1.84 -15.82
N TYR A 127 -5.50 2.11 -14.53
CA TYR A 127 -4.72 3.09 -13.79
C TYR A 127 -3.25 2.72 -13.68
N MET A 128 -2.92 1.43 -13.51
CA MET A 128 -1.56 0.92 -13.57
C MET A 128 -0.89 1.25 -14.90
N LEU A 129 -1.54 0.96 -16.02
CA LEU A 129 -1.01 1.26 -17.36
C LEU A 129 -0.76 2.76 -17.57
N VAL A 130 -1.73 3.61 -17.17
CA VAL A 130 -1.62 5.07 -17.32
C VAL A 130 -0.51 5.63 -16.43
N ALA A 131 -0.43 5.22 -15.16
CA ALA A 131 0.59 5.71 -14.23
C ALA A 131 1.99 5.24 -14.65
N CYS A 132 2.15 3.97 -15.04
CA CYS A 132 3.44 3.46 -15.51
C CYS A 132 3.89 4.16 -16.79
N ASN A 133 2.98 4.42 -17.74
CA ASN A 133 3.30 5.20 -18.92
C ASN A 133 3.75 6.62 -18.57
N TYR A 134 3.05 7.28 -17.65
CA TYR A 134 3.43 8.61 -17.16
C TYR A 134 4.83 8.62 -16.51
N ILE A 135 5.10 7.67 -15.61
CA ILE A 135 6.41 7.57 -14.94
C ILE A 135 7.51 7.27 -15.96
N LYS A 136 7.27 6.33 -16.88
CA LYS A 136 8.21 5.99 -17.94
C LYS A 136 8.59 7.18 -18.81
N VAL A 137 7.60 7.96 -19.26
CA VAL A 137 7.83 9.08 -20.18
C VAL A 137 8.56 10.25 -19.50
N ASN A 138 8.34 10.48 -18.21
CA ASN A 138 8.78 11.72 -17.55
C ASN A 138 9.90 11.52 -16.51
N TYR A 139 10.14 10.28 -16.06
CA TYR A 139 11.00 9.98 -14.90
C TYR A 139 11.79 8.68 -15.08
N ASN A 140 12.32 8.45 -16.29
CA ASN A 140 13.20 7.31 -16.61
C ASN A 140 12.65 5.93 -16.22
N ALA A 141 11.33 5.77 -16.20
CA ALA A 141 10.67 4.55 -15.73
C ALA A 141 10.98 4.16 -14.28
N SER A 142 11.31 5.14 -13.44
CA SER A 142 11.62 4.94 -12.03
C SER A 142 10.70 5.77 -11.13
N PHE A 143 10.06 5.10 -10.17
CA PHE A 143 9.27 5.72 -9.13
C PHE A 143 10.14 6.46 -8.11
N SER A 144 11.38 6.01 -7.86
CA SER A 144 12.32 6.79 -7.05
C SER A 144 12.69 8.11 -7.74
N ASP A 145 12.96 8.09 -9.06
CA ASP A 145 13.22 9.31 -9.84
C ASP A 145 12.00 10.24 -9.84
N TYR A 146 10.80 9.67 -9.98
CA TYR A 146 9.55 10.40 -9.83
C TYR A 146 9.51 11.14 -8.49
N LEU A 147 9.66 10.41 -7.38
CA LEU A 147 9.51 10.97 -6.06
C LEU A 147 10.57 12.03 -5.75
N GLN A 148 11.83 11.77 -6.11
CA GLN A 148 12.91 12.74 -5.95
C GLN A 148 12.66 13.99 -6.78
N SER A 149 12.23 13.85 -8.03
CA SER A 149 11.89 15.00 -8.90
C SER A 149 10.73 15.81 -8.32
N GLN A 150 9.68 15.16 -7.82
CA GLN A 150 8.56 15.85 -7.15
C GLN A 150 9.04 16.64 -5.93
N TYR A 151 9.97 16.09 -5.15
CA TYR A 151 10.51 16.73 -3.96
C TYR A 151 11.48 17.87 -4.30
N THR A 152 12.36 17.70 -5.30
CA THR A 152 13.29 18.77 -5.73
C THR A 152 12.54 19.95 -6.32
N ASP A 153 11.45 19.71 -7.06
CA ASP A 153 10.53 20.76 -7.52
C ASP A 153 9.94 21.54 -6.33
N TYR A 154 9.51 20.84 -5.28
CA TYR A 154 8.95 21.46 -4.08
C TYR A 154 9.98 22.31 -3.33
N LYS A 155 11.22 21.85 -3.27
CA LYS A 155 12.33 22.54 -2.60
C LYS A 155 12.98 23.62 -3.47
N GLU A 156 12.61 23.72 -4.75
CA GLU A 156 13.25 24.60 -5.74
C GLU A 156 14.77 24.36 -5.85
N ILE A 157 15.20 23.10 -5.74
CA ILE A 157 16.60 22.67 -5.90
C ILE A 157 16.78 21.85 -7.17
N LYS A 158 18.00 21.80 -7.69
CA LYS A 158 18.29 21.12 -8.96
C LYS A 158 18.27 19.59 -8.84
N ASN A 159 18.79 19.06 -7.74
CA ASN A 159 18.94 17.63 -7.51
C ASN A 159 18.99 17.35 -6.01
N ILE A 160 18.78 16.08 -5.67
CA ILE A 160 18.98 15.54 -4.33
C ILE A 160 19.55 14.14 -4.47
N SER A 161 20.56 13.79 -3.67
CA SER A 161 21.06 12.42 -3.57
C SER A 161 20.14 11.56 -2.70
N ASN A 162 20.19 10.23 -2.86
CA ASN A 162 19.48 9.30 -1.97
C ASN A 162 19.80 9.58 -0.49
N ASP A 163 21.07 9.76 -0.15
CA ASP A 163 21.51 10.03 1.22
C ASP A 163 20.94 11.33 1.80
N GLU A 164 20.80 12.37 0.99
CA GLU A 164 20.16 13.62 1.40
C GLU A 164 18.64 13.43 1.56
N PHE A 165 18.00 12.71 0.63
CA PHE A 165 16.58 12.42 0.68
C PHE A 165 16.21 11.59 1.92
N PHE A 166 17.01 10.60 2.29
CA PHE A 166 16.78 9.76 3.48
C PHE A 166 16.90 10.53 4.80
N LYS A 167 17.57 11.69 4.79
CA LYS A 167 17.78 12.56 5.96
C LYS A 167 16.71 13.62 6.15
N ILE A 168 15.73 13.69 5.24
CA ILE A 168 14.57 14.59 5.38
C ILE A 168 13.88 14.34 6.72
N SER A 169 13.39 15.41 7.35
CA SER A 169 12.64 15.30 8.61
C SER A 169 11.17 14.92 8.39
N THR A 170 10.52 14.30 9.37
CA THR A 170 9.07 14.01 9.30
C THR A 170 8.23 15.26 9.05
N ASN A 171 8.56 16.39 9.69
CA ASN A 171 7.81 17.64 9.47
C ASN A 171 7.93 18.11 8.02
N GLU A 172 9.13 18.08 7.47
CA GLU A 172 9.39 18.46 6.09
C GLU A 172 8.68 17.53 5.09
N TRP A 173 8.66 16.22 5.37
CA TRP A 173 7.92 15.25 4.58
C TRP A 173 6.40 15.53 4.59
N GLU A 174 5.83 15.84 5.74
CA GLU A 174 4.41 16.18 5.84
C GLU A 174 4.09 17.52 5.15
N GLU A 175 4.98 18.51 5.20
CA GLU A 175 4.84 19.75 4.44
C GLU A 175 4.90 19.52 2.93
N PHE A 176 5.84 18.69 2.46
CA PHE A 176 5.93 18.25 1.08
C PHE A 176 4.62 17.61 0.61
N LYS A 177 4.10 16.61 1.36
CA LYS A 177 2.82 15.95 1.03
C LYS A 177 1.65 16.93 0.98
N LYS A 178 1.59 17.88 1.92
CA LYS A 178 0.52 18.88 1.99
C LYS A 178 0.50 19.82 0.78
N HIS A 179 1.66 20.27 0.34
CA HIS A 179 1.79 21.26 -0.74
C HIS A 179 1.83 20.61 -2.12
N LYS A 180 2.75 19.66 -2.34
CA LYS A 180 2.96 19.04 -3.67
C LYS A 180 1.89 18.00 -3.99
N LYS A 181 1.42 17.25 -2.99
CA LYS A 181 0.48 16.13 -3.15
C LYS A 181 0.95 15.16 -4.25
N PRO A 182 2.09 14.47 -4.06
CA PRO A 182 2.77 13.67 -5.07
C PRO A 182 1.98 12.45 -5.58
N TRP A 183 0.74 12.25 -5.13
CA TRP A 183 -0.15 11.22 -5.66
C TRP A 183 -1.08 11.74 -6.77
N ASN A 184 -1.17 13.07 -6.98
CA ASN A 184 -2.13 13.65 -7.93
C ASN A 184 -1.93 13.20 -9.39
N GLU A 185 -0.71 12.81 -9.75
CA GLU A 185 -0.35 12.36 -11.10
C GLU A 185 -0.36 10.83 -11.23
N LEU A 186 -0.47 10.14 -10.09
CA LEU A 186 -0.47 8.69 -9.99
C LEU A 186 -1.91 8.17 -10.00
N TYR A 187 -2.39 7.84 -11.19
CA TYR A 187 -3.75 7.33 -11.35
C TYR A 187 -3.99 6.11 -10.44
N GLY A 188 -5.09 6.14 -9.70
CA GLY A 188 -5.46 5.09 -8.74
C GLY A 188 -4.77 5.17 -7.38
N VAL A 189 -3.76 6.03 -7.22
CA VAL A 189 -3.04 6.19 -5.95
C VAL A 189 -3.58 7.42 -5.21
N GLY A 190 -4.21 7.18 -4.07
CA GLY A 190 -4.60 8.25 -3.13
C GLY A 190 -3.56 8.44 -2.02
N PRO A 191 -3.72 9.42 -1.12
CA PRO A 191 -2.79 9.68 -0.02
C PRO A 191 -2.56 8.44 0.86
N ASN A 192 -3.61 7.66 1.14
CA ASN A 192 -3.49 6.44 1.96
C ASN A 192 -2.70 5.32 1.27
N VAL A 193 -2.80 5.23 -0.06
CA VAL A 193 -2.04 4.24 -0.84
C VAL A 193 -0.59 4.71 -0.97
N PHE A 194 -0.39 6.01 -1.18
CA PHE A 194 0.93 6.61 -1.21
C PHE A 194 1.67 6.37 0.12
N ASP A 195 1.07 6.69 1.27
CA ASP A 195 1.67 6.41 2.58
C ASP A 195 1.94 4.90 2.78
N TYR A 196 1.13 4.01 2.19
CA TYR A 196 1.35 2.56 2.24
C TYR A 196 2.56 2.11 1.42
N ILE A 197 2.76 2.69 0.24
CA ILE A 197 3.96 2.45 -0.59
C ILE A 197 5.21 2.87 0.20
N MET A 198 5.18 4.07 0.79
CA MET A 198 6.33 4.64 1.50
C MET A 198 6.65 3.94 2.82
N GLY A 199 5.62 3.52 3.56
CA GLY A 199 5.68 3.22 4.98
C GLY A 199 6.57 2.04 5.40
N ASP A 200 7.00 1.17 4.48
CA ASP A 200 7.84 0.01 4.84
C ASP A 200 9.28 0.09 4.33
N ILE A 201 9.66 1.24 3.76
CA ILE A 201 11.00 1.45 3.23
C ILE A 201 11.93 1.79 4.39
N VAL A 202 12.91 0.93 4.65
CA VAL A 202 13.78 0.99 5.84
C VAL A 202 14.57 2.30 5.90
N GLU A 203 15.03 2.79 4.75
CA GLU A 203 15.85 3.99 4.65
C GLU A 203 15.07 5.26 5.01
N LEU A 204 13.74 5.26 4.84
CA LEU A 204 12.89 6.43 5.00
C LEU A 204 12.45 6.61 6.46
N LYS A 205 13.40 6.97 7.32
CA LYS A 205 13.14 7.16 8.76
C LYS A 205 12.06 8.21 9.05
N PHE A 206 11.78 9.13 8.12
CA PHE A 206 10.74 10.14 8.28
C PHE A 206 9.31 9.58 8.21
N VAL A 207 9.08 8.36 7.68
CA VAL A 207 7.75 7.71 7.66
C VAL A 207 7.53 6.68 8.76
N LYS A 208 8.49 6.50 9.68
CA LYS A 208 8.39 5.53 10.78
C LYS A 208 7.16 5.74 11.67
N ASP A 209 6.66 6.97 11.71
CA ASP A 209 5.50 7.37 12.51
C ASP A 209 4.20 7.41 11.68
N SER A 210 4.21 6.86 10.46
CA SER A 210 3.01 6.70 9.63
C SER A 210 2.07 5.65 10.22
N TYR A 211 0.76 5.91 10.12
CA TYR A 211 -0.27 5.03 10.66
C TYR A 211 -1.49 4.96 9.74
N LYS A 212 -1.84 3.75 9.30
CA LYS A 212 -3.03 3.49 8.48
C LYS A 212 -4.16 2.94 9.35
N LEU A 213 -5.23 3.71 9.50
CA LEU A 213 -6.44 3.24 10.19
C LEU A 213 -7.32 2.45 9.22
N ASP A 214 -6.99 1.18 9.01
CA ASP A 214 -7.80 0.24 8.21
C ASP A 214 -8.75 -0.59 9.08
N SER A 215 -9.63 -1.36 8.43
CA SER A 215 -10.63 -2.18 9.13
C SER A 215 -10.06 -3.19 10.15
N ALA A 216 -8.80 -3.61 10.02
CA ALA A 216 -8.17 -4.52 10.97
C ALA A 216 -7.71 -3.75 12.21
N ASN A 217 -7.05 -2.61 11.99
CA ASN A 217 -6.60 -1.70 13.05
C ASN A 217 -7.76 -1.06 13.80
N GLU A 218 -8.81 -0.62 13.08
CA GLU A 218 -10.06 -0.13 13.66
C GLU A 218 -10.66 -1.16 14.59
N ARG A 219 -10.92 -2.37 14.06
CA ARG A 219 -11.47 -3.48 14.84
C ARG A 219 -10.63 -3.77 16.07
N PHE A 220 -9.30 -3.81 15.95
CA PHE A 220 -8.43 -4.07 17.08
C PHE A 220 -8.64 -3.02 18.19
N LEU A 221 -8.57 -1.73 17.84
CA LEU A 221 -8.67 -0.63 18.81
C LEU A 221 -10.04 -0.58 19.49
N GLU A 222 -11.13 -0.86 18.75
CA GLU A 222 -12.50 -0.87 19.28
C GLU A 222 -12.79 -2.09 20.15
N LYS A 223 -12.47 -3.30 19.64
CA LYS A 223 -12.77 -4.57 20.33
C LYS A 223 -11.98 -4.68 21.62
N THR A 224 -10.73 -4.25 21.61
CA THR A 224 -9.92 -4.19 22.83
C THR A 224 -10.45 -3.15 23.79
N GLY A 225 -11.07 -2.07 23.30
CA GLY A 225 -11.58 -0.97 24.11
C GLY A 225 -10.53 0.08 24.44
N ILE A 226 -9.42 0.09 23.69
CA ILE A 226 -8.39 1.12 23.77
C ILE A 226 -8.97 2.46 23.31
N ILE A 227 -9.75 2.47 22.23
CA ILE A 227 -10.47 3.64 21.73
C ILE A 227 -11.94 3.27 21.56
N LYS A 228 -12.86 4.14 22.00
CA LYS A 228 -14.29 3.95 21.77
C LYS A 228 -14.63 4.20 20.30
N SER A 229 -15.58 3.45 19.73
CA SER A 229 -16.01 3.64 18.34
C SER A 229 -16.43 5.08 18.00
N SER A 230 -17.08 5.78 18.93
CA SER A 230 -17.49 7.19 18.75
C SER A 230 -16.31 8.18 18.66
N GLU A 231 -15.12 7.77 19.12
CA GLU A 231 -13.91 8.59 19.17
C GLU A 231 -12.86 8.09 18.17
N LEU A 232 -13.13 7.00 17.45
CA LEU A 232 -12.15 6.37 16.58
C LEU A 232 -12.04 7.12 15.26
N ASN A 233 -10.90 7.78 15.09
CA ASN A 233 -10.45 8.35 13.83
C ASN A 233 -8.91 8.33 13.81
N GLN A 234 -8.31 8.55 12.64
CA GLN A 234 -6.86 8.42 12.46
C GLN A 234 -6.07 9.35 13.40
N ALA A 235 -6.49 10.61 13.54
CA ALA A 235 -5.81 11.57 14.40
C ALA A 235 -5.83 11.15 15.87
N ASN A 236 -6.97 10.66 16.36
CA ASN A 236 -7.09 10.17 17.73
C ASN A 236 -6.33 8.87 17.94
N ALA A 237 -6.34 7.96 16.96
CA ALA A 237 -5.56 6.72 17.01
C ALA A 237 -4.06 7.00 17.13
N VAL A 238 -3.52 7.89 16.29
CA VAL A 238 -2.12 8.34 16.34
C VAL A 238 -1.82 8.95 17.71
N LYS A 239 -2.63 9.89 18.18
CA LYS A 239 -2.44 10.53 19.49
C LYS A 239 -2.37 9.51 20.62
N VAL A 240 -3.38 8.65 20.75
CA VAL A 240 -3.47 7.65 21.82
C VAL A 240 -2.27 6.71 21.77
N LEU A 241 -1.91 6.19 20.60
CA LEU A 241 -0.80 5.25 20.44
C LEU A 241 0.55 5.89 20.74
N SER A 242 0.79 7.11 20.28
CA SER A 242 2.01 7.87 20.61
C SER A 242 2.11 8.15 22.11
N ASP A 243 1.00 8.52 22.75
CA ASP A 243 0.95 8.79 24.18
C ASP A 243 1.28 7.55 25.02
N LEU A 244 1.15 6.33 24.46
CA LEU A 244 1.54 5.11 25.17
C LEU A 244 3.05 5.04 25.43
N ASN A 245 3.91 5.72 24.65
CA ASN A 245 5.37 5.70 24.80
C ASN A 245 5.94 4.26 24.83
N LEU A 246 5.68 3.51 23.76
CA LEU A 246 6.19 2.15 23.55
C LEU A 246 7.56 2.20 22.85
N HIS A 247 8.35 1.13 22.94
CA HIS A 247 9.65 1.04 22.25
C HIS A 247 9.53 0.74 20.74
N TYR A 248 8.31 0.57 20.25
CA TYR A 248 7.98 0.40 18.84
C TYR A 248 7.53 1.71 18.22
N THR A 249 7.88 1.92 16.95
CA THR A 249 7.36 3.01 16.12
C THR A 249 5.87 2.84 15.84
N LEU A 250 5.17 3.91 15.46
CA LEU A 250 3.76 3.79 15.07
C LEU A 250 3.55 2.86 13.89
N ARG A 251 4.51 2.81 12.95
CA ARG A 251 4.43 1.89 11.80
C ARG A 251 4.52 0.44 12.24
N GLU A 252 5.45 0.09 13.11
CA GLU A 252 5.56 -1.28 13.64
C GLU A 252 4.31 -1.69 14.43
N ILE A 253 3.77 -0.76 15.23
CA ILE A 253 2.47 -0.95 15.89
C ILE A 253 1.39 -1.21 14.84
N ASN A 254 1.31 -0.39 13.80
CA ASN A 254 0.32 -0.50 12.73
C ASN A 254 0.38 -1.87 12.03
N LYS A 255 1.58 -2.36 11.70
CA LYS A 255 1.78 -3.69 11.11
C LYS A 255 1.37 -4.79 12.08
N GLY A 256 1.81 -4.71 13.33
CA GLY A 256 1.53 -5.74 14.34
C GLY A 256 0.04 -5.90 14.60
N LEU A 257 -0.66 -4.79 14.79
CA LEU A 257 -2.12 -4.78 14.97
C LEU A 257 -2.86 -5.35 13.75
N TYR A 258 -2.43 -4.97 12.54
CA TYR A 258 -2.99 -5.52 11.31
C TYR A 258 -2.80 -7.05 11.27
N VAL A 259 -1.60 -7.58 11.50
CA VAL A 259 -1.34 -9.04 11.46
C VAL A 259 -2.16 -9.77 12.52
N TYR A 260 -2.23 -9.19 13.72
CA TYR A 260 -2.95 -9.78 14.86
C TYR A 260 -4.44 -9.95 14.56
N CYS A 261 -5.00 -9.03 13.78
CA CYS A 261 -6.42 -8.93 13.52
C CYS A 261 -6.82 -9.36 12.10
N SER A 262 -5.94 -9.38 11.10
CA SER A 262 -6.31 -9.58 9.69
C SER A 262 -6.85 -10.98 9.38
N LYS A 263 -7.82 -11.05 8.46
CA LYS A 263 -8.35 -12.33 7.95
C LYS A 263 -7.28 -13.16 7.25
N LEU A 264 -6.36 -12.51 6.54
CA LEU A 264 -5.32 -13.16 5.74
C LEU A 264 -4.35 -13.97 6.63
N HIS A 265 -4.17 -13.56 7.88
CA HIS A 265 -3.28 -14.22 8.82
C HIS A 265 -4.02 -15.08 9.86
N CYS A 266 -5.28 -15.41 9.62
CA CYS A 266 -6.09 -16.12 10.61
C CYS A 266 -5.61 -17.54 10.94
N ARG A 267 -4.81 -18.16 10.06
CA ARG A 267 -4.14 -19.44 10.37
C ARG A 267 -3.26 -19.31 11.62
N GLY A 268 -2.51 -18.22 11.74
CA GLY A 268 -1.63 -17.94 12.88
C GLY A 268 -2.32 -17.14 13.98
N TYR A 269 -2.87 -15.95 13.66
CA TYR A 269 -3.15 -14.93 14.68
C TYR A 269 -4.66 -14.75 14.96
N CYS A 270 -5.45 -14.05 14.15
CA CYS A 270 -6.93 -13.92 14.27
C CYS A 270 -7.55 -13.64 15.68
N PHE A 271 -6.78 -13.34 16.71
CA PHE A 271 -7.23 -13.33 18.11
C PHE A 271 -8.34 -12.31 18.38
N CYS A 272 -8.44 -11.28 17.53
CA CYS A 272 -9.46 -10.22 17.62
C CYS A 272 -10.62 -10.40 16.61
N ARG A 273 -10.73 -11.58 15.99
CA ARG A 273 -11.80 -11.95 15.04
C ARG A 273 -12.49 -13.24 15.38
N ASP A 274 -11.74 -14.23 15.86
CA ASP A 274 -12.23 -15.56 16.20
C ASP A 274 -12.45 -15.65 17.72
N SER A 275 -13.65 -16.04 18.15
CA SER A 275 -14.00 -16.12 19.57
C SER A 275 -13.24 -17.20 20.31
N GLN A 276 -12.91 -18.32 19.66
CA GLN A 276 -12.12 -19.39 20.24
C GLN A 276 -10.67 -18.93 20.42
N LYS A 277 -10.06 -18.35 19.38
CA LYS A 277 -8.70 -17.79 19.52
C LYS A 277 -8.64 -16.66 20.53
N CYS A 278 -9.70 -15.86 20.66
CA CYS A 278 -9.76 -14.82 21.69
C CYS A 278 -9.58 -15.41 23.11
N GLN A 279 -10.10 -16.61 23.38
CA GLN A 279 -9.94 -17.28 24.68
C GLN A 279 -8.48 -17.65 24.95
N ASP A 280 -7.73 -17.99 23.90
CA ASP A 280 -6.30 -18.33 23.98
C ASP A 280 -5.36 -17.09 23.99
N CYS A 281 -5.93 -15.88 23.94
CA CYS A 281 -5.17 -14.63 23.92
C CYS A 281 -4.58 -14.31 25.30
N ASN A 282 -3.27 -14.07 25.38
CA ASN A 282 -2.57 -13.74 26.64
C ASN A 282 -3.07 -12.47 27.36
N VAL A 283 -3.80 -11.61 26.67
CA VAL A 283 -4.37 -10.37 27.22
C VAL A 283 -5.90 -10.41 27.25
N ASN A 284 -6.49 -11.60 27.20
CA ASN A 284 -7.93 -11.80 27.21
C ASN A 284 -8.59 -11.19 28.45
N ASP A 285 -7.99 -11.34 29.63
CA ASP A 285 -8.53 -10.88 30.91
C ASP A 285 -8.58 -9.35 31.07
N ILE A 286 -7.65 -8.64 30.43
CA ILE A 286 -7.55 -7.17 30.52
C ILE A 286 -8.21 -6.43 29.34
N CYS A 287 -8.70 -7.17 28.34
CA CYS A 287 -9.38 -6.68 27.15
C CYS A 287 -10.90 -6.48 27.40
N ILE A 288 -11.49 -5.38 26.91
CA ILE A 288 -12.94 -5.11 27.09
C ILE A 288 -13.82 -6.10 26.32
N LYS A 289 -13.34 -6.59 25.16
CA LYS A 289 -14.07 -7.55 24.29
C LYS A 289 -15.42 -7.00 23.80
N ASN A 290 -15.44 -5.82 23.19
CA ASN A 290 -16.65 -5.21 22.63
C ASN A 290 -17.18 -5.97 21.39
N PHE A 291 -17.53 -7.26 21.50
CA PHE A 291 -17.95 -8.12 20.39
C PHE A 291 -19.24 -7.66 19.72
#